data_AF-A0A422Z5G4-F1
#
_entry.id   AF-A0A422Z5G4-F1
#
_cell.length_a   1.000
_cell.length_b   1.000
_cell.length_c   1.000
_cell.angle_alpha   90.00
_cell.angle_beta   90.00
_cell.angle_gamma   90.00
#
_symmetry.space_group_name_H-M   'P 1'
#
loop_
_entity.id
_entity.type
_entity.pdbx_description
1 polymer ?
#
loop_
_entity_poly.entity_id
_entity_poly.type
_entity_poly.pdbx_seq_one_letter_code
_entity_poly.pdbx_strand_id
1 'polypeptide(L)'
;MFMALKWIQSQADYNNIMQHLTLSPGEKKGNKELNEKDVINFLGIGEQKLFFYTNYGEKLTLLHNNLPVFVDPDEPFKPIPDILMSEYLAMIDDQHPTGTMTA
;
A
#
# COMPACT_ATOMS: atom_id res chain seq x y z
N MET A 1 6.56 10.57 4.80
CA MET A 1 5.38 9.69 4.94
C MET A 1 4.65 9.66 3.59
N PHE A 2 4.40 8.49 3.03
CA PHE A 2 3.79 8.31 1.70
C PHE A 2 2.28 8.63 1.76
N MET A 3 1.95 9.93 1.81
CA MET A 3 0.59 10.45 2.04
C MET A 3 -0.37 10.25 0.85
N ALA A 4 0.13 9.80 -0.30
CA ALA A 4 -0.63 9.67 -1.54
C ALA A 4 -1.78 8.65 -1.43
N LEU A 5 -1.62 7.59 -0.61
CA LEU A 5 -2.60 6.53 -0.47
C LEU A 5 -3.69 6.82 0.58
N LYS A 6 -3.49 7.84 1.43
CA LYS A 6 -4.41 8.18 2.53
C LYS A 6 -5.81 8.58 2.06
N TRP A 7 -5.93 9.03 0.82
CA TRP A 7 -7.17 9.56 0.25
C TRP A 7 -7.80 8.65 -0.80
N ILE A 8 -7.28 7.44 -0.97
CA ILE A 8 -7.89 6.45 -1.86
C ILE A 8 -9.16 5.94 -1.18
N GLN A 9 -10.30 6.09 -1.86
CA GLN A 9 -11.59 5.72 -1.30
C GLN A 9 -12.10 4.39 -1.83
N SER A 10 -11.72 3.99 -3.05
CA SER A 10 -12.20 2.78 -3.69
C SER A 10 -11.13 2.03 -4.47
N GLN A 11 -11.42 0.77 -4.80
CA GLN A 11 -10.60 0.00 -5.75
C GLN A 11 -10.56 0.67 -7.12
N ALA A 12 -11.63 1.33 -7.54
CA ALA A 12 -11.66 2.08 -8.80
C ALA A 12 -10.66 3.25 -8.77
N ASP A 13 -10.57 3.98 -7.66
CA ASP A 13 -9.59 5.06 -7.49
C ASP A 13 -8.16 4.54 -7.50
N TYR A 14 -7.90 3.45 -6.77
CA TYR A 14 -6.60 2.80 -6.76
C TYR A 14 -6.19 2.36 -8.18
N ASN A 15 -7.09 1.71 -8.91
CA ASN A 15 -6.84 1.24 -10.26
C ASN A 15 -6.60 2.41 -11.23
N ASN A 16 -7.35 3.51 -11.07
CA ASN A 16 -7.16 4.73 -11.85
C ASN A 16 -5.77 5.32 -11.58
N ILE A 17 -5.37 5.44 -10.31
CA ILE A 17 -4.03 5.89 -9.92
C ILE A 17 -2.95 5.01 -10.55
N MET A 18 -3.04 3.68 -10.43
CA MET A 18 -2.06 2.76 -11.00
C MET A 18 -2.01 2.85 -12.52
N GLN A 19 -3.16 2.99 -13.20
CA GLN A 19 -3.21 3.16 -14.65
C GLN A 19 -2.60 4.49 -15.12
N HIS A 20 -2.66 5.53 -14.29
CA HIS A 20 -2.18 6.88 -14.60
C HIS A 20 -0.81 7.20 -13.99
N LEU A 21 -0.20 6.24 -13.31
CA LEU A 21 1.14 6.40 -12.77
C LEU A 21 2.13 6.41 -13.94
N THR A 22 2.72 7.56 -14.20
CA THR A 22 3.71 7.75 -15.27
C THR A 22 4.96 8.42 -14.70
N LEU A 23 6.13 8.09 -15.26
CA LEU A 23 7.40 8.68 -14.84
C LEU A 23 7.57 10.08 -15.44
N SER A 24 6.95 10.33 -16.60
CA SER A 24 7.00 11.62 -17.27
C SER A 24 5.61 12.27 -17.38
N PRO A 25 5.50 13.59 -17.16
CA PRO A 25 4.25 14.31 -17.39
C PRO A 25 3.80 14.20 -18.86
N GLY A 26 2.51 13.91 -19.08
CA GLY A 26 1.92 13.83 -20.42
C GLY A 26 2.04 12.47 -21.12
N GLU A 27 2.63 11.46 -20.47
CA GLU A 27 2.54 10.08 -20.93
C GLU A 27 1.09 9.59 -20.90
N LYS A 28 0.75 8.75 -21.88
CA LYS A 28 -0.59 8.14 -21.97
C LYS A 28 -0.78 7.14 -20.84
N LYS A 29 -2.06 6.84 -20.54
CA LYS A 29 -2.46 5.77 -19.61
C LYS A 29 -1.61 4.52 -19.84
N GLY A 30 -0.96 4.05 -18.78
CA GLY A 30 -0.14 2.84 -18.78
C GLY A 30 -0.97 1.59 -18.54
N ASN A 31 -0.27 0.46 -18.39
CA ASN A 31 -0.88 -0.78 -17.95
C ASN A 31 -0.89 -0.81 -16.41
N LYS A 32 -2.06 -1.06 -15.82
CA LYS A 32 -2.25 -1.06 -14.37
C LYS A 32 -1.36 -2.08 -13.68
N GLU A 33 -1.31 -3.32 -14.18
CA GLU A 33 -0.57 -4.42 -13.55
C GLU A 33 0.94 -4.20 -13.57
N LEU A 34 1.48 -3.67 -14.67
CA LEU A 34 2.89 -3.32 -14.82
C LEU A 34 3.26 -2.16 -13.88
N ASN A 35 2.44 -1.09 -13.86
CA ASN A 35 2.68 0.07 -13.01
C ASN A 35 2.57 -0.29 -11.53
N GLU A 36 1.59 -1.10 -11.15
CA GLU A 36 1.43 -1.61 -9.78
C GLU A 36 2.65 -2.44 -9.38
N LYS A 37 3.15 -3.31 -10.26
CA LYS A 37 4.37 -4.08 -10.02
C LYS A 37 5.60 -3.18 -9.84
N ASP A 38 5.72 -2.11 -10.62
CA ASP A 38 6.82 -1.16 -10.51
C ASP A 38 6.75 -0.36 -9.21
N VAL A 39 5.55 0.03 -8.76
CA VAL A 39 5.33 0.67 -7.45
C VAL A 39 5.69 -0.28 -6.31
N ILE A 40 5.22 -1.54 -6.36
CA ILE A 40 5.55 -2.57 -5.36
C ILE A 40 7.06 -2.79 -5.33
N ASN A 41 7.70 -2.96 -6.49
CA ASN A 41 9.15 -3.13 -6.57
C ASN A 41 9.88 -1.93 -5.98
N PHE A 42 9.48 -0.71 -6.34
CA PHE A 42 10.07 0.54 -5.85
C PHE A 42 9.94 0.68 -4.34
N LEU A 43 8.73 0.47 -3.80
CA LEU A 43 8.49 0.51 -2.35
C LEU A 43 9.20 -0.63 -1.61
N GLY A 44 9.39 -1.76 -2.29
CA GLY A 44 10.17 -2.90 -1.80
C GLY A 44 11.69 -2.74 -1.95
N ILE A 45 12.19 -1.66 -2.57
CA ILE A 45 13.65 -1.43 -2.66
C ILE A 45 14.18 -1.20 -1.24
N GLY A 46 15.07 -2.10 -0.82
CA GLY A 46 15.64 -2.09 0.51
C GLY A 46 14.96 -3.03 1.49
N GLU A 47 13.85 -3.69 1.13
CA GLU A 47 13.27 -4.79 1.91
C GLU A 47 14.16 -6.03 1.77
N GLN A 48 15.00 -6.29 2.77
CA GLN A 48 15.73 -7.56 2.84
C GLN A 48 14.91 -8.57 3.66
N LYS A 49 15.02 -9.87 3.36
CA LYS A 49 14.43 -10.97 4.16
C LYS A 49 15.10 -11.15 5.53
N LEU A 50 15.33 -10.05 6.24
CA LEU A 50 15.93 -9.99 7.56
C LEU A 50 14.89 -9.39 8.53
N PHE A 51 15.07 -9.61 9.82
CA PHE A 51 14.02 -9.53 10.84
C PHE A 51 13.42 -8.13 11.15
N PHE A 52 13.69 -7.09 10.34
CA PHE A 52 13.28 -5.70 10.63
C PHE A 52 12.83 -4.88 9.41
N TYR A 53 12.44 -5.51 8.31
CA TYR A 53 12.05 -4.78 7.10
C TYR A 53 10.53 -4.63 7.00
N THR A 54 10.12 -3.61 6.26
CA THR A 54 8.74 -3.39 5.85
C THR A 54 8.36 -4.43 4.79
N ASN A 55 7.06 -4.72 4.64
CA ASN A 55 6.51 -5.46 3.50
C ASN A 55 5.56 -4.54 2.74
N TYR A 56 6.03 -3.37 2.32
CA TYR A 56 5.22 -2.36 1.63
C TYR A 56 4.56 -2.93 0.38
N GLY A 57 5.24 -3.81 -0.36
CA GLY A 57 4.68 -4.45 -1.55
C GLY A 57 3.46 -5.34 -1.25
N GLU A 58 3.56 -6.22 -0.26
CA GLU A 58 2.45 -7.09 0.16
C GLU A 58 1.32 -6.28 0.82
N LYS A 59 1.68 -5.27 1.61
CA LYS A 59 0.72 -4.40 2.31
C LYS A 59 -0.03 -3.48 1.35
N LEU A 60 0.56 -3.07 0.23
CA LEU A 60 -0.14 -2.34 -0.82
C LEU A 60 -1.23 -3.22 -1.47
N THR A 61 -0.94 -4.51 -1.67
CA THR A 61 -1.95 -5.47 -2.16
C THR A 61 -3.06 -5.67 -1.13
N LEU A 62 -2.72 -5.76 0.16
CA LEU A 62 -3.70 -5.84 1.26
C LEU A 62 -4.59 -4.58 1.33
N LEU A 63 -4.01 -3.40 1.13
CA LEU A 63 -4.74 -2.13 1.06
C LEU A 63 -5.77 -2.17 -0.06
N HIS A 64 -5.34 -2.52 -1.28
CA HIS A 64 -6.24 -2.61 -2.43
C HIS A 64 -7.43 -3.54 -2.16
N ASN A 65 -7.18 -4.72 -1.58
CA ASN A 65 -8.23 -5.70 -1.33
C ASN A 65 -9.23 -5.28 -0.25
N ASN A 66 -8.80 -4.44 0.71
CA ASN A 66 -9.66 -3.95 1.78
C ASN A 66 -10.45 -2.68 1.40
N LEU A 67 -10.13 -2.05 0.26
CA LEU A 67 -10.91 -0.93 -0.24
C LEU A 67 -12.27 -1.40 -0.73
N PRO A 68 -13.33 -0.59 -0.53
CA PRO A 68 -14.62 -0.88 -1.15
C PRO A 68 -14.49 -0.85 -2.68
N VAL A 69 -15.21 -1.74 -3.35
CA VAL A 69 -15.20 -1.84 -4.82
C VAL A 69 -15.72 -0.56 -5.47
N PHE A 70 -16.71 0.08 -4.83
CA PHE A 70 -17.36 1.29 -5.28
C PHE A 70 -17.68 2.20 -4.09
N VAL A 71 -17.56 3.50 -4.32
CA VAL A 71 -17.98 4.57 -3.40
C VAL A 71 -18.87 5.50 -4.19
N ASP A 72 -19.95 5.97 -3.57
CA ASP A 72 -20.87 6.91 -4.21
C ASP A 72 -20.13 8.23 -4.52
N PRO A 73 -20.20 8.77 -5.76
CA PRO A 73 -19.57 10.05 -6.09
C PRO A 73 -19.99 11.22 -5.20
N ASP A 74 -21.19 11.16 -4.60
CA ASP A 74 -21.70 12.18 -3.69
C ASP A 74 -21.27 11.94 -2.22
N GLU A 75 -20.61 10.83 -1.92
CA GLU A 75 -20.11 10.53 -0.58
C GLU A 75 -18.88 11.42 -0.26
N PRO A 76 -18.81 12.05 0.93
CA PRO A 76 -17.67 12.88 1.28
C PRO A 76 -16.36 12.08 1.30
N PHE A 77 -15.28 12.74 0.89
CA PHE A 77 -13.93 12.19 0.99
C PHE A 77 -13.60 11.81 2.43
N LYS A 78 -13.36 10.51 2.65
CA LYS A 78 -12.96 9.95 3.95
C LYS A 78 -11.52 9.47 3.85
N PRO A 79 -10.60 9.99 4.70
CA PRO A 79 -9.25 9.45 4.72
C PRO A 79 -9.27 8.05 5.30
N ILE A 80 -8.37 7.20 4.82
CA ILE A 80 -8.08 5.91 5.46
C ILE A 80 -7.60 6.21 6.90
N PRO A 81 -8.19 5.57 7.92
CA PRO A 81 -7.80 5.76 9.31
C PRO A 81 -6.29 5.64 9.52
N ASP A 82 -5.71 6.55 10.31
CA ASP A 82 -4.26 6.61 10.52
C ASP A 82 -3.70 5.30 11.07
N ILE A 83 -4.47 4.57 11.90
CA ILE A 83 -4.09 3.25 12.43
C ILE A 83 -3.92 2.23 11.30
N LEU A 84 -4.88 2.17 10.36
CA LEU A 84 -4.79 1.26 9.22
C LEU A 84 -3.62 1.65 8.31
N MET A 85 -3.44 2.95 8.06
CA MET A 85 -2.30 3.44 7.30
C MET A 85 -0.97 3.08 8.00
N SER A 86 -0.90 3.19 9.32
CA SER A 86 0.24 2.73 10.09
C SER A 86 0.46 1.23 9.99
N GLU A 87 -0.58 0.40 9.98
CA GLU A 87 -0.45 -1.05 9.77
C GLU A 87 0.06 -1.38 8.36
N TYR A 88 -0.46 -0.72 7.33
CA TYR A 88 0.01 -0.86 5.94
C TYR A 88 1.44 -0.38 5.75
N LEU A 89 1.92 0.53 6.60
CA LEU A 89 3.27 1.09 6.53
C LEU A 89 4.21 0.56 7.62
N ALA A 90 3.72 -0.27 8.54
CA ALA A 90 4.50 -0.75 9.67
C ALA A 90 5.64 -1.67 9.19
N MET A 91 6.80 -1.54 9.82
CA MET A 91 7.80 -2.62 9.79
C MET A 91 7.21 -3.87 10.44
N ILE A 92 7.51 -5.05 9.90
CA ILE A 92 7.22 -6.29 10.64
C ILE A 92 8.25 -6.38 11.75
N ASP A 93 7.82 -6.23 12.99
CA ASP A 93 8.59 -6.63 14.16
C ASP A 93 8.21 -8.08 14.47
N ASP A 94 8.81 -9.04 13.76
CA ASP A 94 8.74 -10.45 14.15
C ASP A 94 9.65 -10.66 15.37
N GLN A 95 9.35 -9.99 16.48
CA GLN A 95 9.80 -10.47 17.77
C GLN A 95 9.04 -11.76 18.07
N HIS A 96 9.74 -12.89 17.90
CA HIS A 96 9.35 -14.18 18.44
C HIS A 96 8.78 -14.00 19.86
N PRO A 97 7.70 -14.73 20.23
CA PRO A 97 7.20 -14.68 21.60
C PRO A 97 8.34 -15.00 22.55
N THR A 98 8.71 -14.03 23.38
CA THR A 98 9.63 -14.22 24.50
C THR A 98 8.89 -15.03 25.56
N GLY A 99 8.81 -16.33 25.34
CA GLY A 99 8.27 -17.32 26.26
C GLY A 99 8.75 -18.67 25.75
N THR A 100 9.82 -19.26 26.27
CA THR A 100 9.94 -19.66 27.67
C THR A 100 11.43 -19.87 27.96
N MET A 101 12.09 -18.96 28.69
CA MET A 101 13.25 -19.36 29.50
C MET A 101 12.67 -20.06 30.73
N THR A 102 12.50 -21.37 30.66
CA THR A 102 12.37 -22.17 31.88
C THR A 102 13.75 -22.22 32.54
N ALA A 103 13.78 -21.64 33.75
CA ALA A 103 14.69 -21.77 34.88
C ALA A 103 15.97 -22.62 34.70
#